data_AF-A0A7V2VL19-F1
#
_entry.id   AF-A0A7V2VL19-F1
#
_cell.length_a   1.000
_cell.length_b   1.000
_cell.length_c   1.000
_cell.angle_alpha   90.00
_cell.angle_beta   90.00
_cell.angle_gamma   90.00
#
_symmetry.space_group_name_H-M   'P 1'
#
loop_
_entity.id
_entity.type
_entity.pdbx_description
1 polymer ?
#
loop_
_entity_poly.entity_id
_entity_poly.type
_entity_poly.pdbx_seq_one_letter_code
_entity_poly.pdbx_strand_id
1 'polypeptide(L)'
;MKVRLAFVVCLVVLAGSAVGQVSADNGPHGGYTATTDACAGCHRAHTAPAGNLLLSAVPELCYTCHGSGATGADTNVVDGVDSLNRSLRGGGFQYVYMNPDLTTPRTLTVTSNHEVNGGTATVWGYGSISATPDPGISGVTMTCVNCHNPHGRAGAGGTPTYRILKGNNANNTPLFESGTVVQNASVDIPDESTKAYYTPDNGDYFGVHGRTVDGVNVYAAMTAWCAQCHTRHKPLNLTSAPSESGHTDSGDAIFAFRHATNIEDNLDCGSCHASVHGNFMPPYPGCVTCHLAHGTGARMGSLSDNVPWPDGTTTPAGDARSALLRLDNRGVCQDCHNK
;
A
#
# COMPACT_ATOMS: atom_id res chain seq x y z
N MET A 1 -44.48 -27.25 -69.25
CA MET A 1 -44.52 -26.35 -68.07
C MET A 1 -44.10 -27.13 -66.82
N LYS A 2 -42.88 -26.92 -66.32
CA LYS A 2 -42.40 -27.48 -65.06
C LYS A 2 -41.89 -26.31 -64.23
N VAL A 3 -42.70 -25.81 -63.29
CA VAL A 3 -42.25 -24.81 -62.32
C VAL A 3 -41.92 -25.57 -61.04
N ARG A 4 -40.62 -25.70 -60.75
CA ARG A 4 -40.12 -26.22 -59.48
C ARG A 4 -40.04 -25.03 -58.51
N LEU A 5 -40.88 -25.07 -57.47
CA LEU A 5 -40.88 -24.12 -56.37
C LEU A 5 -39.68 -24.43 -55.46
N ALA A 6 -38.65 -23.60 -55.49
CA ALA A 6 -37.52 -23.69 -54.57
C ALA A 6 -37.83 -22.82 -53.34
N PHE A 7 -38.07 -23.47 -52.20
CA PHE A 7 -38.15 -22.82 -50.89
C PHE A 7 -36.76 -22.29 -50.52
N VAL A 8 -36.61 -20.96 -50.44
CA VAL A 8 -35.42 -20.30 -49.90
C VAL A 8 -35.51 -20.40 -48.37
N VAL A 9 -34.68 -21.26 -47.78
CA VAL A 9 -34.43 -21.27 -46.34
C VAL A 9 -33.55 -20.06 -46.02
N CYS A 10 -34.14 -19.02 -45.43
CA CYS A 10 -33.39 -17.94 -44.80
C CYS A 10 -32.69 -18.49 -43.56
N LEU A 11 -31.44 -18.91 -43.72
CA LEU A 11 -30.53 -19.17 -42.60
C LEU A 11 -30.21 -17.82 -41.95
N VAL A 12 -30.86 -17.50 -40.84
CA VAL A 12 -30.43 -16.41 -39.96
C VAL A 12 -29.14 -16.88 -39.30
N VAL A 13 -28.01 -16.50 -39.88
CA VAL A 13 -26.70 -16.61 -39.23
C VAL A 13 -26.71 -15.59 -38.10
N LEU A 14 -27.06 -16.03 -36.88
CA LEU A 14 -26.63 -15.34 -35.67
C LEU A 14 -25.11 -15.41 -35.67
N ALA A 15 -24.47 -14.38 -36.20
CA ALA A 15 -23.07 -14.12 -35.93
C ALA A 15 -22.97 -13.93 -34.43
N GLY A 16 -22.57 -14.99 -33.73
CA GLY A 16 -22.15 -14.92 -32.34
C GLY A 16 -21.03 -13.89 -32.29
N SER A 17 -21.34 -12.71 -31.76
CA SER A 17 -20.34 -11.76 -31.34
C SER A 17 -19.42 -12.54 -30.41
N ALA A 18 -18.20 -12.83 -30.87
CA ALA A 18 -17.12 -13.11 -29.96
C ALA A 18 -16.99 -11.84 -29.12
N VAL A 19 -17.67 -11.83 -27.97
CA VAL A 19 -17.29 -10.95 -26.88
C VAL A 19 -15.84 -11.31 -26.63
N GLY A 20 -14.94 -10.45 -27.12
CA GLY A 20 -13.54 -10.55 -26.74
C GLY A 20 -13.55 -10.62 -25.22
N GLN A 21 -13.01 -11.69 -24.67
CA GLN A 21 -12.71 -11.74 -23.25
C GLN A 21 -11.77 -10.56 -23.01
N VAL A 22 -12.30 -9.48 -22.45
CA VAL A 22 -11.51 -8.30 -22.13
C VAL A 22 -10.55 -8.74 -21.02
N SER A 23 -9.28 -8.62 -21.36
CA SER A 23 -8.12 -9.09 -20.60
C SER A 23 -8.14 -8.59 -19.15
N ALA A 24 -8.01 -9.53 -18.20
CA ALA A 24 -7.83 -9.27 -16.78
C ALA A 24 -6.40 -8.80 -16.42
N ASP A 25 -5.62 -8.26 -17.36
CA ASP A 25 -4.27 -7.76 -17.08
C ASP A 25 -3.98 -6.33 -17.56
N ASN A 26 -4.97 -5.62 -18.12
CA ASN A 26 -4.94 -4.18 -18.37
C ASN A 26 -6.28 -3.56 -17.97
N GLY A 27 -6.50 -3.44 -16.66
CA GLY A 27 -7.50 -2.50 -16.15
C GLY A 27 -7.25 -1.09 -16.72
N PRO A 28 -8.13 -0.11 -16.48
CA PRO A 28 -8.02 1.21 -17.10
C PRO A 28 -6.75 1.99 -16.69
N HIS A 29 -5.80 1.40 -15.96
CA HIS A 29 -4.60 2.05 -15.44
C HIS A 29 -3.39 1.85 -16.36
N GLY A 30 -3.06 2.90 -17.12
CA GLY A 30 -1.92 2.92 -18.03
C GLY A 30 -2.25 2.56 -19.48
N GLY A 31 -1.23 2.55 -20.34
CA GLY A 31 -1.38 2.24 -21.77
C GLY A 31 -2.15 3.29 -22.58
N TYR A 32 -2.30 4.51 -22.06
CA TYR A 32 -3.05 5.56 -22.74
C TYR A 32 -2.34 6.11 -23.98
N THR A 33 -3.09 6.20 -25.06
CA THR A 33 -2.78 6.99 -26.25
C THR A 33 -3.74 8.18 -26.34
N ALA A 34 -3.42 9.13 -27.22
CA ALA A 34 -4.28 10.30 -27.47
C ALA A 34 -5.72 9.95 -27.93
N THR A 35 -5.97 8.69 -28.32
CA THR A 35 -7.25 8.24 -28.87
C THR A 35 -7.86 7.08 -28.08
N THR A 36 -7.36 6.78 -26.87
CA THR A 36 -7.87 5.63 -26.11
C THR A 36 -9.21 5.98 -25.44
N ASP A 37 -10.21 5.12 -25.62
CA ASP A 37 -11.51 5.25 -24.94
C ASP A 37 -11.42 5.04 -23.41
N ALA A 38 -10.30 4.51 -22.92
CA ALA A 38 -10.00 4.34 -21.50
C ALA A 38 -10.06 5.67 -20.72
N CYS A 39 -9.79 6.80 -21.37
CA CYS A 39 -9.95 8.13 -20.78
C CYS A 39 -11.38 8.35 -20.28
N ALA A 40 -12.38 7.87 -21.05
CA ALA A 40 -13.80 8.03 -20.73
C ALA A 40 -14.26 7.15 -19.56
N GLY A 41 -13.45 6.18 -19.13
CA GLY A 41 -13.69 5.37 -17.95
C GLY A 41 -13.53 6.14 -16.64
N CYS A 42 -12.74 7.23 -16.64
CA CYS A 42 -12.49 8.06 -15.46
C CYS A 42 -12.90 9.52 -15.68
N HIS A 43 -12.78 10.01 -16.91
CA HIS A 43 -13.02 11.40 -17.26
C HIS A 43 -14.26 11.59 -18.15
N ARG A 44 -14.86 12.78 -18.09
CA ARG A 44 -15.93 13.19 -18.99
C ARG A 44 -15.78 14.64 -19.41
N ALA A 45 -15.58 14.85 -20.71
CA ALA A 45 -15.49 16.20 -21.27
C ALA A 45 -16.80 16.97 -21.05
N HIS A 46 -16.68 18.20 -20.55
CA HIS A 46 -17.76 19.19 -20.35
C HIS A 46 -18.89 18.85 -19.37
N THR A 47 -19.05 17.59 -18.95
CA THR A 47 -20.20 17.14 -18.13
C THR A 47 -19.77 16.34 -16.89
N ALA A 48 -18.48 16.34 -16.58
CA ALA A 48 -17.96 15.76 -15.35
C ALA A 48 -18.51 16.49 -14.11
N PRO A 49 -19.01 15.75 -13.11
CA PRO A 49 -19.52 16.34 -11.86
C PRO A 49 -18.42 16.71 -10.86
N ALA A 50 -17.20 16.18 -11.02
CA ALA A 50 -16.08 16.44 -10.12
C ALA A 50 -14.93 17.20 -10.80
N GLY A 51 -14.02 17.76 -9.98
CA GLY A 51 -12.82 18.45 -10.45
C GLY A 51 -11.94 17.57 -11.34
N ASN A 52 -11.08 18.19 -12.15
CA ASN A 52 -10.21 17.51 -13.13
C ASN A 52 -10.98 16.66 -14.16
N LEU A 53 -12.22 17.04 -14.46
CA LEU A 53 -13.12 16.35 -15.38
C LEU A 53 -13.43 14.90 -14.96
N LEU A 54 -13.41 14.58 -13.67
CA LEU A 54 -13.66 13.22 -13.18
C LEU A 54 -15.15 12.88 -13.10
N LEU A 55 -15.49 11.60 -13.35
CA LEU A 55 -16.85 11.08 -13.25
C LEU A 55 -17.43 11.13 -11.82
N SER A 56 -16.56 11.10 -10.81
CA SER A 56 -16.91 11.29 -9.39
C SER A 56 -15.66 11.76 -8.62
N ALA A 57 -15.85 12.21 -7.39
CA ALA A 57 -14.75 12.59 -6.51
C ALA A 57 -13.89 11.36 -6.15
N VAL A 58 -12.62 11.57 -5.83
CA VAL A 58 -11.77 10.52 -5.23
C VAL A 58 -12.04 10.52 -3.72
N PRO A 59 -12.27 9.36 -3.07
CA PRO A 59 -12.01 7.99 -3.54
C PRO A 59 -13.17 7.29 -4.26
N GLU A 60 -14.37 7.86 -4.31
CA GLU A 60 -15.56 7.22 -4.90
C GLU A 60 -15.34 6.72 -6.33
N LEU A 61 -14.60 7.47 -7.15
CA LEU A 61 -14.23 7.04 -8.50
C LEU A 61 -13.44 5.73 -8.50
N CYS A 62 -12.52 5.56 -7.56
CA CYS A 62 -11.71 4.34 -7.46
C CYS A 62 -12.56 3.17 -6.96
N TYR A 63 -13.51 3.45 -6.05
CA TYR A 63 -14.39 2.44 -5.47
C TYR A 63 -15.43 1.89 -6.46
N THR A 64 -15.65 2.52 -7.62
CA THR A 64 -16.48 1.89 -8.66
C THR A 64 -15.90 0.58 -9.18
N CYS A 65 -14.58 0.39 -9.06
CA CYS A 65 -13.88 -0.84 -9.45
C CYS A 65 -13.30 -1.58 -8.24
N HIS A 66 -12.77 -0.85 -7.25
CA HIS A 66 -12.05 -1.40 -6.10
C HIS A 66 -12.88 -1.40 -4.79
N GLY A 67 -14.15 -1.02 -4.86
CA GLY A 67 -15.04 -0.93 -3.69
C GLY A 67 -15.71 -2.26 -3.34
N SER A 68 -16.47 -2.25 -2.25
CA SER A 68 -17.24 -3.42 -1.82
C SER A 68 -18.26 -3.83 -2.88
N GLY A 69 -18.21 -5.10 -3.30
CA GLY A 69 -19.08 -5.66 -4.34
C GLY A 69 -18.83 -5.15 -5.76
N ALA A 70 -17.78 -4.34 -5.98
CA ALA A 70 -17.39 -3.91 -7.32
C ALA A 70 -16.77 -5.09 -8.09
N THR A 71 -17.05 -5.17 -9.39
CA THR A 71 -16.52 -6.23 -10.29
C THR A 71 -15.48 -5.70 -11.27
N GLY A 72 -15.04 -4.44 -11.09
CA GLY A 72 -14.14 -3.75 -12.03
C GLY A 72 -12.65 -4.00 -11.78
N ALA A 73 -12.30 -4.70 -10.69
CA ALA A 73 -10.93 -5.04 -10.35
C ALA A 73 -10.86 -6.35 -9.55
N ASP A 74 -9.69 -6.99 -9.56
CA ASP A 74 -9.40 -8.16 -8.72
C ASP A 74 -9.20 -7.80 -7.24
N THR A 75 -9.13 -6.52 -6.90
CA THR A 75 -8.87 -6.07 -5.53
C THR A 75 -10.02 -5.21 -5.01
N ASN A 76 -10.63 -5.67 -3.92
CA ASN A 76 -11.55 -4.89 -3.12
C ASN A 76 -10.78 -4.25 -1.96
N VAL A 77 -10.32 -3.02 -2.17
CA VAL A 77 -9.47 -2.32 -1.19
C VAL A 77 -10.26 -1.84 0.03
N VAL A 78 -11.59 -1.73 -0.10
CA VAL A 78 -12.48 -1.34 1.01
C VAL A 78 -12.57 -2.47 2.03
N ASP A 79 -12.80 -3.70 1.56
CA ASP A 79 -12.94 -4.88 2.42
C ASP A 79 -11.62 -5.65 2.63
N GLY A 80 -10.54 -5.20 1.98
CA GLY A 80 -9.20 -5.74 2.17
C GLY A 80 -9.02 -7.16 1.63
N VAL A 81 -9.77 -7.53 0.59
CA VAL A 81 -9.72 -8.87 -0.03
C VAL A 81 -9.59 -8.83 -1.56
N ASP A 82 -8.98 -9.85 -2.14
CA ASP A 82 -8.96 -10.04 -3.60
C ASP A 82 -10.20 -10.80 -4.12
N SER A 83 -10.26 -11.04 -5.43
CA SER A 83 -11.35 -11.77 -6.10
C SER A 83 -11.51 -13.23 -5.66
N LEU A 84 -10.54 -13.77 -4.90
CA LEU A 84 -10.57 -15.10 -4.29
C LEU A 84 -10.78 -15.05 -2.76
N ASN A 85 -11.16 -13.89 -2.20
CA ASN A 85 -11.31 -13.65 -0.77
C ASN A 85 -10.02 -13.85 0.05
N ARG A 86 -8.85 -13.62 -0.53
CA ARG A 86 -7.58 -13.64 0.20
C ARG A 86 -7.23 -12.23 0.68
N SER A 87 -6.50 -12.14 1.80
CA SER A 87 -6.07 -10.86 2.40
C SER A 87 -5.29 -10.03 1.39
N LEU A 88 -5.58 -8.73 1.26
CA LEU A 88 -4.76 -7.83 0.43
C LEU A 88 -3.57 -7.25 1.18
N ARG A 89 -2.44 -7.10 0.47
CA ARG A 89 -1.29 -6.30 0.91
C ARG A 89 -1.56 -4.80 0.92
N GLY A 90 -2.52 -4.35 0.10
CA GLY A 90 -2.85 -2.95 -0.17
C GLY A 90 -4.35 -2.68 -0.13
N GLY A 91 -5.02 -3.09 0.94
CA GLY A 91 -6.43 -2.80 1.22
C GLY A 91 -6.65 -2.57 2.72
N GLY A 92 -7.89 -2.46 3.17
CA GLY A 92 -8.19 -2.24 4.58
C GLY A 92 -8.71 -0.85 4.90
N PHE A 93 -9.60 -0.27 4.09
CA PHE A 93 -10.17 1.05 4.42
C PHE A 93 -11.40 0.98 5.31
N GLN A 94 -12.20 -0.09 5.24
CA GLN A 94 -13.35 -0.33 6.13
C GLN A 94 -13.22 -1.66 6.88
N TYR A 95 -12.86 -2.72 6.14
CA TYR A 95 -12.53 -4.01 6.71
C TYR A 95 -11.20 -4.50 6.19
N VAL A 96 -10.51 -5.30 6.99
CA VAL A 96 -9.29 -6.00 6.60
C VAL A 96 -9.44 -7.48 6.92
N TYR A 97 -9.00 -8.34 6.02
CA TYR A 97 -8.84 -9.76 6.30
C TYR A 97 -7.41 -9.99 6.77
N MET A 98 -7.21 -10.36 8.03
CA MET A 98 -5.87 -10.48 8.62
C MET A 98 -5.80 -11.53 9.73
N ASN A 99 -4.58 -11.90 10.14
CA ASN A 99 -4.34 -12.82 11.26
C ASN A 99 -3.53 -12.13 12.38
N PRO A 100 -4.15 -11.25 13.18
CA PRO A 100 -3.41 -10.37 14.08
C PRO A 100 -2.96 -11.07 15.38
N ASP A 101 -3.43 -12.28 15.64
CA ASP A 101 -3.08 -13.08 16.81
C ASP A 101 -2.35 -14.38 16.45
N LEU A 102 -1.90 -14.51 15.19
CA LEU A 102 -1.18 -15.66 14.67
C LEU A 102 -1.96 -16.99 14.80
N THR A 103 -3.30 -16.91 14.83
CA THR A 103 -4.19 -18.08 14.84
C THR A 103 -4.78 -18.31 13.44
N THR A 104 -6.05 -17.97 13.24
CA THR A 104 -6.78 -18.08 11.98
C THR A 104 -7.06 -16.70 11.41
N PRO A 105 -6.75 -16.45 10.12
CA PRO A 105 -7.15 -15.22 9.45
C PRO A 105 -8.66 -14.96 9.55
N ARG A 106 -9.04 -13.70 9.74
CA ARG A 106 -10.43 -13.28 9.89
C ARG A 106 -10.64 -11.86 9.38
N THR A 107 -11.88 -11.54 9.01
CA THR A 107 -12.28 -10.17 8.67
C THR A 107 -12.48 -9.35 9.94
N LEU A 108 -11.87 -8.18 10.00
CA LEU A 108 -11.93 -7.24 11.12
C LEU A 108 -12.30 -5.86 10.63
N THR A 109 -13.05 -5.12 11.44
CA THR A 109 -13.23 -3.68 11.26
C THR A 109 -11.88 -3.00 11.43
N VAL A 110 -11.61 -2.03 10.54
CA VAL A 110 -10.39 -1.24 10.58
C VAL A 110 -10.35 -0.39 11.85
N THR A 111 -9.21 -0.43 12.53
CA THR A 111 -8.93 0.33 13.76
C THR A 111 -8.03 1.53 13.49
N SER A 112 -7.19 1.45 12.46
CA SER A 112 -6.34 2.55 11.98
C SER A 112 -6.11 2.40 10.48
N ASN A 113 -6.14 3.51 9.75
CA ASN A 113 -5.80 3.58 8.33
C ASN A 113 -5.15 4.92 7.97
N HIS A 114 -4.53 4.97 6.79
CA HIS A 114 -4.31 6.24 6.11
C HIS A 114 -5.66 6.83 5.66
N GLU A 115 -5.97 8.06 6.06
CA GLU A 115 -7.20 8.73 5.67
C GLU A 115 -7.11 9.18 4.20
N VAL A 116 -7.98 8.63 3.35
CA VAL A 116 -7.97 8.87 1.88
C VAL A 116 -9.32 9.40 1.35
N ASN A 117 -10.22 9.78 2.25
CA ASN A 117 -11.57 10.26 1.98
C ASN A 117 -11.61 11.77 1.59
N GLY A 118 -10.46 12.44 1.47
CA GLY A 118 -10.38 13.89 1.26
C GLY A 118 -10.46 14.71 2.56
N GLY A 119 -10.52 14.06 3.72
CA GLY A 119 -10.33 14.67 5.03
C GLY A 119 -8.88 15.10 5.26
N THR A 120 -8.63 15.79 6.38
CA THR A 120 -7.29 16.27 6.74
C THR A 120 -6.70 15.43 7.85
N ALA A 121 -5.49 14.91 7.62
CA ALA A 121 -4.73 14.15 8.60
C ALA A 121 -3.36 14.79 8.90
N THR A 122 -2.73 14.31 9.97
CA THR A 122 -1.33 14.61 10.28
C THR A 122 -0.44 13.55 9.64
N VAL A 123 0.57 13.99 8.88
CA VAL A 123 1.62 13.10 8.39
C VAL A 123 2.70 13.00 9.47
N TRP A 124 2.52 11.99 10.33
CA TRP A 124 3.39 11.76 11.47
C TRP A 124 4.83 11.48 11.05
N GLY A 125 5.79 12.13 11.70
CA GLY A 125 7.21 11.93 11.42
C GLY A 125 7.69 12.61 10.13
N TYR A 126 6.92 13.54 9.57
CA TYR A 126 7.38 14.39 8.47
C TYR A 126 8.24 15.55 8.98
N GLY A 127 9.30 15.92 8.25
CA GLY A 127 10.23 17.01 8.55
C GLY A 127 11.59 16.54 9.07
N SER A 128 12.38 17.49 9.58
CA SER A 128 13.70 17.22 10.15
C SER A 128 13.61 16.74 11.60
N ILE A 129 14.65 16.05 12.08
CA ILE A 129 14.83 15.75 13.50
C ILE A 129 14.75 17.03 14.32
N SER A 130 13.95 17.02 15.39
CA SER A 130 13.69 18.20 16.22
C SER A 130 13.68 17.87 17.70
N ALA A 131 14.46 18.61 18.50
CA ALA A 131 14.40 18.56 19.96
C ALA A 131 13.15 19.23 20.55
N THR A 132 12.35 19.91 19.71
CA THR A 132 11.04 20.46 20.08
C THR A 132 9.94 19.47 19.69
N PRO A 133 9.00 19.13 20.59
CA PRO A 133 7.87 18.26 20.27
C PRO A 133 7.05 18.80 19.09
N ASP A 134 7.07 18.07 17.98
CA ASP A 134 6.27 18.34 16.79
C ASP A 134 5.92 16.99 16.12
N PRO A 135 4.63 16.63 15.99
CA PRO A 135 4.20 15.37 15.41
C PRO A 135 4.54 15.23 13.92
N GLY A 136 4.71 16.35 13.20
CA GLY A 136 4.85 16.39 11.75
C GLY A 136 3.86 17.37 11.12
N ILE A 137 3.69 17.30 9.79
CA ILE A 137 2.80 18.25 9.09
C ILE A 137 1.32 17.90 9.31
N SER A 138 0.57 18.82 9.92
CA SER A 138 -0.88 18.71 10.11
C SER A 138 -1.67 19.28 8.94
N GLY A 139 -2.94 18.88 8.81
CA GLY A 139 -3.87 19.50 7.86
C GLY A 139 -3.67 19.03 6.41
N VAL A 140 -2.99 17.89 6.21
CA VAL A 140 -2.75 17.36 4.87
C VAL A 140 -4.00 16.62 4.40
N THR A 141 -4.58 17.10 3.30
CA THR A 141 -5.66 16.39 2.61
C THR A 141 -5.08 15.28 1.76
N MET A 142 -5.51 14.05 2.03
CA MET A 142 -5.07 12.87 1.30
C MET A 142 -6.24 12.17 0.60
N THR A 143 -5.94 11.66 -0.58
CA THR A 143 -6.81 10.86 -1.45
C THR A 143 -5.97 9.76 -2.09
N CYS A 144 -6.61 8.79 -2.75
CA CYS A 144 -5.89 7.72 -3.46
C CYS A 144 -4.81 8.24 -4.41
N VAL A 145 -5.05 9.39 -5.05
CA VAL A 145 -4.13 9.96 -6.04
C VAL A 145 -2.97 10.73 -5.43
N ASN A 146 -2.87 10.87 -4.11
CA ASN A 146 -1.65 11.39 -3.48
C ASN A 146 -0.54 10.33 -3.48
N CYS A 147 -0.91 9.05 -3.39
CA CYS A 147 0.01 7.92 -3.38
C CYS A 147 0.05 7.18 -4.72
N HIS A 148 -1.07 7.11 -5.44
CA HIS A 148 -1.19 6.37 -6.70
C HIS A 148 -1.30 7.29 -7.93
N ASN A 149 -0.74 6.85 -9.04
CA ASN A 149 -0.83 7.45 -10.36
C ASN A 149 -1.66 6.54 -11.29
N PRO A 150 -2.97 6.79 -11.43
CA PRO A 150 -3.83 5.98 -12.29
C PRO A 150 -3.42 6.05 -13.77
N HIS A 151 -2.56 7.00 -14.17
CA HIS A 151 -2.00 7.06 -15.51
C HIS A 151 -0.79 6.14 -15.77
N GLY A 152 -0.49 5.24 -14.83
CA GLY A 152 0.33 4.06 -15.10
C GLY A 152 1.84 4.30 -15.15
N ARG A 153 2.36 5.27 -14.41
CA ARG A 153 3.82 5.42 -14.23
C ARG A 153 4.24 4.98 -12.84
N ALA A 154 4.81 3.79 -12.73
CA ALA A 154 5.53 3.31 -11.55
C ALA A 154 6.42 2.17 -11.99
N GLY A 155 7.75 2.34 -12.02
CA GLY A 155 8.74 1.35 -12.46
C GLY A 155 9.90 1.92 -13.30
N ALA A 156 11.05 1.23 -13.29
CA ALA A 156 12.25 1.52 -14.07
C ALA A 156 11.91 1.75 -15.55
N GLY A 157 12.54 2.75 -16.15
CA GLY A 157 12.45 2.98 -17.60
C GLY A 157 11.05 3.36 -18.11
N GLY A 158 10.11 3.69 -17.23
CA GLY A 158 8.74 4.05 -17.60
C GLY A 158 7.79 2.86 -17.78
N THR A 159 8.16 1.67 -17.29
CA THR A 159 7.29 0.50 -17.31
C THR A 159 6.16 0.67 -16.28
N PRO A 160 4.89 0.45 -16.65
CA PRO A 160 3.80 0.41 -15.67
C PRO A 160 3.96 -0.77 -14.72
N THR A 161 3.72 -0.55 -13.42
CA THR A 161 3.53 -1.63 -12.44
C THR A 161 2.09 -1.63 -11.95
N TYR A 162 1.60 -2.80 -11.53
CA TYR A 162 0.25 -2.90 -10.94
C TYR A 162 0.05 -2.02 -9.69
N ARG A 163 1.13 -1.60 -9.03
CA ARG A 163 1.10 -0.80 -7.80
C ARG A 163 0.83 0.68 -8.06
N ILE A 164 1.14 1.16 -9.27
CA ILE A 164 0.91 2.54 -9.71
C ILE A 164 1.36 3.61 -8.71
N LEU A 165 2.46 3.43 -7.97
CA LEU A 165 2.91 4.38 -6.94
C LEU A 165 3.57 5.65 -7.51
N LYS A 166 3.24 6.81 -6.94
CA LYS A 166 3.87 8.13 -7.18
C LYS A 166 5.14 8.31 -6.35
N GLY A 167 6.02 9.24 -6.74
CA GLY A 167 7.17 9.67 -5.96
C GLY A 167 8.50 9.23 -6.57
N ASN A 168 9.62 9.42 -5.87
CA ASN A 168 10.93 8.96 -6.32
C ASN A 168 11.63 8.23 -5.17
N ASN A 169 11.95 6.95 -5.31
CA ASN A 169 12.76 6.24 -4.31
C ASN A 169 14.24 6.61 -4.35
N ALA A 170 14.73 7.29 -5.39
CA ALA A 170 16.07 7.86 -5.39
C ALA A 170 16.15 9.01 -4.37
N ASN A 171 17.09 8.88 -3.44
CA ASN A 171 17.45 9.88 -2.42
C ASN A 171 16.41 10.16 -1.31
N ASN A 172 15.36 9.35 -1.17
CA ASN A 172 14.30 9.56 -0.16
C ASN A 172 13.70 10.98 -0.20
N THR A 173 13.68 11.63 -1.36
CA THR A 173 13.24 13.03 -1.47
C THR A 173 11.77 13.17 -1.09
N PRO A 174 11.41 14.10 -0.19
CA PRO A 174 10.04 14.23 0.31
C PRO A 174 8.98 14.32 -0.78
N LEU A 175 7.87 13.57 -0.62
CA LEU A 175 6.75 13.55 -1.58
C LEU A 175 6.00 14.89 -1.57
N PHE A 176 6.01 15.55 -0.41
CA PHE A 176 5.35 16.83 -0.17
C PHE A 176 6.38 17.94 0.08
N GLU A 177 5.98 19.17 -0.20
CA GLU A 177 6.60 20.39 0.32
C GLU A 177 5.46 21.31 0.76
N SER A 178 5.49 21.75 2.02
CA SER A 178 4.43 22.59 2.60
C SER A 178 3.00 22.05 2.38
N GLY A 179 2.81 20.73 2.48
CA GLY A 179 1.51 20.07 2.35
C GLY A 179 1.03 19.84 0.91
N THR A 180 1.82 20.24 -0.09
CA THR A 180 1.53 20.00 -1.51
C THR A 180 2.43 18.90 -2.05
N VAL A 181 1.89 17.95 -2.82
CA VAL A 181 2.72 16.92 -3.50
C VAL A 181 3.60 17.62 -4.53
N VAL A 182 4.92 17.66 -4.31
CA VAL A 182 5.90 18.28 -5.22
C VAL A 182 6.60 17.27 -6.12
N GLN A 183 6.52 15.99 -5.78
CA GLN A 183 7.15 14.92 -6.55
C GLN A 183 6.13 14.23 -7.47
N ASN A 184 6.23 14.51 -8.76
CA ASN A 184 5.48 13.83 -9.82
C ASN A 184 6.29 12.69 -10.49
N ALA A 185 7.48 12.39 -9.97
CA ALA A 185 8.28 11.26 -10.41
C ALA A 185 7.58 9.92 -10.09
N SER A 186 8.09 8.83 -10.66
CA SER A 186 7.64 7.47 -10.40
C SER A 186 8.64 6.71 -9.55
N VAL A 187 8.13 5.91 -8.61
CA VAL A 187 8.98 5.03 -7.80
C VAL A 187 9.45 3.90 -8.70
N ASP A 188 10.74 3.63 -8.69
CA ASP A 188 11.28 2.47 -9.38
C ASP A 188 11.14 1.22 -8.50
N ILE A 189 9.95 0.62 -8.54
CA ILE A 189 9.68 -0.71 -8.00
C ILE A 189 9.33 -1.61 -9.19
N PRO A 190 10.20 -2.53 -9.62
CA PRO A 190 9.90 -3.41 -10.75
C PRO A 190 8.65 -4.25 -10.54
N ASP A 191 7.96 -4.56 -11.64
CA ASP A 191 6.79 -5.42 -11.57
C ASP A 191 7.19 -6.88 -11.47
N GLU A 192 6.45 -7.63 -10.67
CA GLU A 192 6.71 -9.05 -10.47
C GLU A 192 6.05 -9.84 -11.59
N SER A 193 6.79 -10.80 -12.15
CA SER A 193 6.26 -11.69 -13.21
C SER A 193 4.98 -12.43 -12.82
N THR A 194 4.78 -12.65 -11.53
CA THR A 194 3.51 -13.11 -10.95
C THR A 194 3.03 -12.05 -9.96
N LYS A 195 1.95 -11.37 -10.32
CA LYS A 195 1.31 -10.35 -9.49
C LYS A 195 0.67 -11.03 -8.27
N ALA A 196 1.18 -10.74 -7.09
CA ALA A 196 0.68 -11.27 -5.83
C ALA A 196 0.13 -10.13 -4.97
N TYR A 197 -1.15 -9.83 -5.15
CA TYR A 197 -1.86 -8.80 -4.38
C TYR A 197 -2.16 -9.22 -2.95
N TYR A 198 -2.05 -10.52 -2.68
CA TYR A 198 -2.52 -11.13 -1.45
C TYR A 198 -1.39 -11.45 -0.48
N THR A 199 -1.82 -11.60 0.76
CA THR A 199 -1.03 -12.07 1.88
C THR A 199 -1.26 -13.57 2.06
N PRO A 200 -0.22 -14.42 2.09
CA PRO A 200 -0.42 -15.84 2.33
C PRO A 200 -0.86 -16.10 3.79
N ASP A 201 -1.71 -17.12 3.98
CA ASP A 201 -2.29 -17.48 5.27
C ASP A 201 -1.31 -18.18 6.23
N ASN A 202 -0.06 -18.40 5.81
CA ASN A 202 0.99 -19.10 6.58
C ASN A 202 1.67 -18.24 7.64
N GLY A 203 1.07 -17.10 8.03
CA GLY A 203 1.65 -16.14 8.97
C GLY A 203 2.73 -15.23 8.38
N ASP A 204 3.16 -15.48 7.14
CA ASP A 204 4.07 -14.62 6.40
C ASP A 204 3.30 -13.46 5.77
N TYR A 205 2.94 -12.47 6.60
CA TYR A 205 1.97 -11.42 6.24
C TYR A 205 2.42 -10.55 5.04
N PHE A 206 3.65 -10.69 4.56
CA PHE A 206 4.10 -10.02 3.34
C PHE A 206 4.77 -10.98 2.33
N GLY A 207 4.77 -12.29 2.60
CA GLY A 207 5.39 -13.31 1.76
C GLY A 207 6.92 -13.20 1.74
N VAL A 208 7.56 -14.00 0.86
CA VAL A 208 9.03 -14.15 0.72
C VAL A 208 9.78 -12.83 0.91
N HIS A 209 10.25 -12.65 2.14
CA HIS A 209 10.95 -11.47 2.58
C HIS A 209 12.25 -11.27 1.78
N GLY A 210 12.52 -10.03 1.37
CA GLY A 210 13.74 -9.72 0.60
C GLY A 210 13.72 -10.17 -0.86
N ARG A 211 12.53 -10.37 -1.47
CA ARG A 211 12.41 -10.64 -2.90
C ARG A 211 13.05 -9.53 -3.73
N THR A 212 13.99 -9.94 -4.58
CA THR A 212 14.62 -9.09 -5.58
C THR A 212 13.99 -9.36 -6.94
N VAL A 213 13.59 -8.30 -7.64
CA VAL A 213 13.07 -8.34 -9.01
C VAL A 213 13.93 -7.40 -9.84
N ASP A 214 14.50 -7.89 -10.94
CA ASP A 214 15.41 -7.13 -11.82
C ASP A 214 16.55 -6.41 -11.07
N GLY A 215 17.07 -7.05 -10.02
CA GLY A 215 18.14 -6.49 -9.19
C GLY A 215 17.68 -5.49 -8.11
N VAL A 216 16.38 -5.17 -8.05
CA VAL A 216 15.79 -4.29 -7.03
C VAL A 216 15.12 -5.11 -5.93
N ASN A 217 15.51 -4.88 -4.67
CA ASN A 217 14.79 -5.39 -3.52
C ASN A 217 13.48 -4.59 -3.34
N VAL A 218 12.34 -5.26 -3.48
CA VAL A 218 11.02 -4.60 -3.48
C VAL A 218 10.71 -3.96 -2.12
N TYR A 219 11.14 -4.57 -1.02
CA TYR A 219 10.94 -4.04 0.34
C TYR A 219 11.80 -2.81 0.62
N ALA A 220 13.05 -2.83 0.16
CA ALA A 220 13.96 -1.69 0.21
C ALA A 220 13.34 -0.49 -0.52
N ALA A 221 12.87 -0.73 -1.74
CA ALA A 221 12.27 0.30 -2.58
C ALA A 221 10.97 0.85 -1.99
N MET A 222 10.11 0.00 -1.41
CA MET A 222 8.90 0.42 -0.70
C MET A 222 9.21 1.20 0.59
N THR A 223 10.23 0.77 1.34
CA THR A 223 10.67 1.46 2.56
C THR A 223 11.19 2.86 2.25
N ALA A 224 11.99 3.00 1.19
CA ALA A 224 12.41 4.30 0.66
C ALA A 224 11.24 5.14 0.16
N TRP A 225 10.16 4.51 -0.31
CA TRP A 225 8.94 5.22 -0.67
C TRP A 225 8.19 5.79 0.53
N CYS A 226 7.93 4.98 1.57
CA CYS A 226 7.33 5.44 2.82
C CYS A 226 8.13 6.59 3.46
N ALA A 227 9.46 6.55 3.34
CA ALA A 227 10.37 7.59 3.83
C ALA A 227 10.09 8.99 3.28
N GLN A 228 9.51 9.09 2.08
CA GLN A 228 9.21 10.37 1.44
C GLN A 228 8.11 11.14 2.20
N CYS A 229 7.32 10.46 3.03
CA CYS A 229 6.31 11.07 3.91
C CYS A 229 6.74 10.99 5.37
N HIS A 230 7.45 9.94 5.77
CA HIS A 230 7.88 9.73 7.14
C HIS A 230 9.38 9.96 7.32
N THR A 231 9.84 11.17 6.97
CA THR A 231 11.26 11.53 6.82
C THR A 231 12.07 11.45 8.11
N ARG A 232 11.41 11.50 9.28
CA ARG A 232 12.06 11.34 10.59
C ARG A 232 12.23 9.87 10.95
N HIS A 233 11.63 8.91 10.26
CA HIS A 233 11.96 7.50 10.44
C HIS A 233 13.40 7.23 9.92
N LYS A 234 14.01 6.09 10.25
CA LYS A 234 15.40 5.76 9.82
C LYS A 234 15.43 4.70 8.69
N PRO A 235 14.91 4.98 7.48
CA PRO A 235 15.05 4.11 6.34
C PRO A 235 16.47 4.23 5.79
N LEU A 236 17.30 3.21 6.01
CA LEU A 236 18.65 3.22 5.46
C LEU A 236 18.61 2.73 4.02
N ASN A 237 19.27 3.48 3.13
CA ASN A 237 19.53 3.04 1.77
C ASN A 237 20.87 2.28 1.77
N LEU A 238 20.82 0.97 2.01
CA LEU A 238 21.86 -0.05 1.74
C LEU A 238 23.32 0.20 2.21
N THR A 239 23.65 1.30 2.92
CA THR A 239 25.05 1.75 3.08
C THR A 239 25.45 2.29 4.45
N SER A 240 24.58 2.24 5.46
CA SER A 240 24.89 2.76 6.81
C SER A 240 24.83 1.68 7.89
N ALA A 241 25.71 1.79 8.89
CA ALA A 241 25.97 0.76 9.88
C ALA A 241 24.74 0.46 10.78
N PRO A 242 24.44 -0.83 11.06
CA PRO A 242 23.27 -1.25 11.85
C PRO A 242 23.25 -0.86 13.31
N SER A 243 24.41 -0.56 13.92
CA SER A 243 24.58 -0.56 15.37
C SER A 243 23.96 0.64 16.12
N GLU A 244 23.26 1.55 15.45
CA GLU A 244 22.86 2.84 16.03
C GLU A 244 21.34 3.05 16.16
N SER A 245 20.52 2.00 16.09
CA SER A 245 19.07 2.18 15.89
C SER A 245 18.24 1.33 16.85
N GLY A 246 17.23 1.91 17.48
CA GLY A 246 16.35 1.29 18.49
C GLY A 246 16.80 1.53 19.93
N HIS A 247 18.07 1.88 20.14
CA HIS A 247 18.65 2.14 21.48
C HIS A 247 19.45 3.45 21.57
N THR A 248 19.76 4.07 20.43
CA THR A 248 20.40 5.38 20.37
C THR A 248 19.34 6.45 20.20
N ASP A 249 19.34 7.43 21.10
CA ASP A 249 18.51 8.63 20.98
C ASP A 249 19.01 9.48 19.81
N SER A 250 18.10 9.84 18.91
CA SER A 250 18.42 10.71 17.79
C SER A 250 18.46 12.21 18.12
N GLY A 251 18.02 12.59 19.32
CA GLY A 251 17.72 13.97 19.69
C GLY A 251 16.38 14.48 19.15
N ASP A 252 15.48 13.59 18.70
CA ASP A 252 14.11 13.99 18.34
C ASP A 252 13.23 13.87 19.59
N ALA A 253 12.38 14.86 19.85
CA ALA A 253 11.53 14.86 21.04
C ALA A 253 10.44 13.77 21.03
N ILE A 254 10.06 13.28 19.85
CA ILE A 254 8.96 12.31 19.66
C ILE A 254 9.49 11.00 19.08
N PHE A 255 10.34 11.09 18.04
CA PHE A 255 10.85 9.95 17.28
C PHE A 255 12.29 9.61 17.71
N ALA A 256 12.55 9.62 19.02
CA ALA A 256 13.88 9.47 19.63
C ALA A 256 14.56 8.13 19.29
N PHE A 257 13.86 7.02 19.54
CA PHE A 257 14.40 5.66 19.40
C PHE A 257 13.82 4.97 18.17
N ARG A 258 14.53 5.09 17.04
CA ARG A 258 14.04 4.60 15.75
C ARG A 258 14.70 3.29 15.37
N HIS A 259 13.91 2.34 14.91
CA HIS A 259 14.45 1.16 14.25
C HIS A 259 14.98 1.55 12.87
N ALA A 260 16.17 1.06 12.54
CA ALA A 260 16.62 1.14 11.17
C ALA A 260 15.96 0.03 10.35
N THR A 261 15.50 0.41 9.17
CA THR A 261 14.93 -0.52 8.20
C THR A 261 15.87 -0.62 7.00
N ASN A 262 15.78 -1.73 6.28
CA ASN A 262 16.52 -2.01 5.05
C ASN A 262 18.07 -2.11 5.25
N ILE A 263 18.48 -2.77 6.32
CA ILE A 263 19.88 -3.15 6.57
C ILE A 263 20.05 -4.65 6.37
N GLU A 264 21.12 -5.04 5.67
CA GLU A 264 21.55 -6.44 5.52
C GLU A 264 22.07 -7.00 6.85
N ASP A 265 21.59 -8.18 7.25
CA ASP A 265 22.14 -8.95 8.38
C ASP A 265 23.50 -9.59 8.03
N ASN A 266 24.49 -8.78 7.65
CA ASN A 266 25.83 -9.25 7.25
C ASN A 266 26.94 -8.86 8.25
N LEU A 267 26.60 -8.53 9.50
CA LEU A 267 27.56 -8.16 10.56
C LEU A 267 27.69 -9.23 11.67
N ASP A 268 27.90 -10.50 11.33
CA ASP A 268 28.03 -11.60 12.32
C ASP A 268 26.83 -11.79 13.29
N CYS A 269 25.73 -11.06 13.07
CA CYS A 269 24.46 -11.22 13.77
C CYS A 269 23.65 -12.44 13.28
N GLY A 270 24.13 -13.14 12.25
CA GLY A 270 23.65 -14.47 11.86
C GLY A 270 23.69 -15.50 12.99
N SER A 271 24.51 -15.28 14.02
CA SER A 271 24.52 -16.16 15.21
C SER A 271 23.31 -15.97 16.14
N CYS A 272 22.66 -14.79 16.14
CA CYS A 272 21.47 -14.52 16.95
C CYS A 272 20.16 -14.70 16.17
N HIS A 273 20.11 -14.45 14.86
CA HIS A 273 18.84 -14.51 14.12
C HIS A 273 18.56 -15.85 13.43
N ALA A 274 19.59 -16.60 13.00
CA ALA A 274 19.37 -17.95 12.43
C ALA A 274 19.08 -19.00 13.51
N SER A 275 19.67 -18.86 14.70
CA SER A 275 19.56 -19.84 15.79
C SER A 275 18.31 -19.67 16.66
N VAL A 276 17.75 -18.46 16.74
CA VAL A 276 16.58 -18.14 17.59
C VAL A 276 15.25 -18.25 16.82
N HIS A 277 15.26 -17.96 15.51
CA HIS A 277 14.04 -17.79 14.75
C HIS A 277 13.86 -18.73 13.53
N GLY A 278 14.83 -19.61 13.22
CA GLY A 278 14.71 -20.61 12.14
C GLY A 278 14.06 -20.07 10.86
N ASN A 279 14.82 -19.41 9.99
CA ASN A 279 14.35 -18.84 8.71
C ASN A 279 13.21 -17.79 8.77
N PHE A 280 12.79 -17.31 9.95
CA PHE A 280 11.65 -16.38 10.06
C PHE A 280 11.97 -14.91 9.79
N MET A 281 13.25 -14.48 9.83
CA MET A 281 13.61 -13.07 9.61
C MET A 281 14.04 -12.78 8.16
N PRO A 282 13.49 -11.70 7.53
CA PRO A 282 14.08 -11.11 6.34
C PRO A 282 15.57 -10.80 6.56
N PRO A 283 16.43 -10.95 5.53
CA PRO A 283 17.73 -10.29 5.56
C PRO A 283 17.64 -8.75 5.55
N TYR A 284 16.44 -8.18 5.30
CA TYR A 284 16.16 -6.74 5.24
C TYR A 284 14.76 -6.41 5.80
N PRO A 285 14.59 -6.06 7.09
CA PRO A 285 13.29 -5.65 7.61
C PRO A 285 12.87 -4.30 7.02
N GLY A 286 11.69 -4.23 6.42
CA GLY A 286 11.11 -3.00 5.87
C GLY A 286 9.98 -2.45 6.75
N CYS A 287 9.45 -1.26 6.45
CA CYS A 287 8.29 -0.73 7.18
C CYS A 287 7.12 -1.72 7.20
N VAL A 288 6.87 -2.35 6.04
CA VAL A 288 5.80 -3.34 5.90
C VAL A 288 6.08 -4.64 6.63
N THR A 289 7.26 -4.89 7.20
CA THR A 289 7.46 -6.06 8.08
C THR A 289 6.60 -5.96 9.34
N CYS A 290 6.30 -4.73 9.79
CA CYS A 290 5.54 -4.46 11.00
C CYS A 290 4.16 -3.85 10.70
N HIS A 291 4.05 -3.08 9.62
CA HIS A 291 2.88 -2.27 9.29
C HIS A 291 2.16 -2.78 8.03
N LEU A 292 0.83 -2.70 8.02
CA LEU A 292 0.02 -2.76 6.81
C LEU A 292 0.12 -1.42 6.07
N ALA A 293 0.05 -1.46 4.74
CA ALA A 293 0.25 -0.26 3.93
C ALA A 293 -0.94 0.73 4.01
N HIS A 294 -2.17 0.23 4.09
CA HIS A 294 -3.38 1.08 4.09
C HIS A 294 -4.08 1.11 5.45
N GLY A 295 -4.62 0.00 5.91
CA GLY A 295 -5.28 -0.08 7.21
C GLY A 295 -5.13 -1.43 7.89
N THR A 296 -5.34 -1.43 9.20
CA THR A 296 -5.25 -2.60 10.07
C THR A 296 -6.51 -2.74 10.92
N GLY A 297 -6.80 -3.97 11.34
CA GLY A 297 -7.82 -4.31 12.34
C GLY A 297 -7.19 -4.72 13.68
N ALA A 298 -5.86 -4.57 13.81
CA ALA A 298 -5.15 -4.89 15.03
C ALA A 298 -5.66 -4.06 16.21
N ARG A 299 -5.79 -4.71 17.36
CA ARG A 299 -6.32 -4.13 18.59
C ARG A 299 -5.24 -3.91 19.62
N MET A 300 -5.27 -2.78 20.30
CA MET A 300 -4.33 -2.47 21.37
C MET A 300 -4.84 -3.05 22.69
N GLY A 301 -3.95 -3.70 23.44
CA GLY A 301 -4.29 -4.20 24.78
C GLY A 301 -4.29 -3.08 25.82
N SER A 302 -4.69 -3.40 27.05
CA SER A 302 -4.89 -2.45 28.17
C SER A 302 -3.67 -1.61 28.58
N LEU A 303 -2.47 -2.02 28.16
CA LEU A 303 -1.23 -1.26 28.39
C LEU A 303 -0.84 -0.41 27.18
N SER A 304 -1.23 -0.82 25.97
CA SER A 304 -0.84 -0.16 24.72
C SER A 304 -1.88 0.84 24.20
N ASP A 305 -3.13 0.76 24.69
CA ASP A 305 -4.25 1.67 24.40
C ASP A 305 -4.18 3.01 25.16
N ASN A 306 -3.54 3.01 26.34
CA ASN A 306 -3.50 4.13 27.29
C ASN A 306 -2.29 5.08 27.15
N VAL A 307 -1.48 4.93 26.11
CA VAL A 307 -0.36 5.84 25.84
C VAL A 307 -0.91 7.18 25.30
N PRO A 308 -0.38 8.36 25.65
CA PRO A 308 -0.75 9.64 24.99
C PRO A 308 -0.13 9.78 23.59
N TRP A 309 -0.74 10.60 22.71
CA TRP A 309 -0.21 10.82 21.36
C TRP A 309 1.05 11.67 21.51
N PRO A 310 1.96 11.63 20.52
CA PRO A 310 3.15 12.44 20.63
C PRO A 310 2.90 13.97 20.70
N ASP A 311 1.73 14.43 20.28
CA ASP A 311 1.26 15.81 20.48
C ASP A 311 0.65 16.06 21.87
N GLY A 312 0.72 15.08 22.78
CA GLY A 312 0.17 15.13 24.13
C GLY A 312 -1.33 14.86 24.21
N THR A 313 -2.02 14.66 23.09
CA THR A 313 -3.46 14.38 23.13
C THR A 313 -3.72 12.97 23.66
N THR A 314 -4.67 12.84 24.59
CA THR A 314 -5.14 11.53 25.03
C THR A 314 -5.86 10.86 23.87
N THR A 315 -5.56 9.59 23.59
CA THR A 315 -6.30 8.82 22.60
C THR A 315 -7.81 8.95 22.89
N PRO A 316 -8.66 9.25 21.89
CA PRO A 316 -10.05 8.82 21.99
C PRO A 316 -9.95 7.29 22.06
N ALA A 317 -10.22 6.74 23.25
CA ALA A 317 -10.06 5.34 23.66
C ALA A 317 -9.83 4.27 22.55
N GLY A 318 -8.84 3.38 22.76
CA GLY A 318 -8.81 2.05 22.12
C GLY A 318 -7.86 1.90 20.92
N ASP A 319 -8.32 1.15 19.92
CA ASP A 319 -7.49 0.55 18.88
C ASP A 319 -6.95 1.54 17.82
N ALA A 320 -7.32 2.82 17.89
CA ALA A 320 -6.84 3.88 16.98
C ALA A 320 -5.30 4.03 16.99
N ARG A 321 -4.63 3.53 18.02
CA ARG A 321 -3.17 3.45 18.16
C ARG A 321 -2.52 2.26 17.53
N SER A 322 -3.29 1.40 16.88
CA SER A 322 -2.72 0.27 16.17
C SER A 322 -1.69 0.74 15.15
N ALA A 323 -1.72 2.00 14.67
CA ALA A 323 -0.67 2.59 13.84
C ALA A 323 -0.28 1.67 12.68
N LEU A 324 -1.30 1.08 12.05
CA LEU A 324 -1.18 0.13 10.97
C LEU A 324 -0.47 -1.19 11.34
N LEU A 325 -0.21 -1.50 12.61
CA LEU A 325 0.46 -2.73 13.03
C LEU A 325 -0.27 -3.99 12.56
N ARG A 326 0.48 -5.02 12.18
CA ARG A 326 -0.10 -6.30 11.72
C ARG A 326 -0.54 -7.27 12.82
N LEU A 327 -0.14 -7.07 14.07
CA LEU A 327 -0.50 -7.93 15.19
C LEU A 327 -1.13 -7.14 16.35
N ASP A 328 -2.03 -7.81 17.06
CA ASP A 328 -2.71 -7.31 18.26
C ASP A 328 -1.70 -7.03 19.39
N ASN A 329 -2.04 -6.08 20.25
CA ASN A 329 -1.31 -5.70 21.45
C ASN A 329 0.19 -5.41 21.23
N ARG A 330 0.52 -4.78 20.10
CA ARG A 330 1.91 -4.56 19.66
C ARG A 330 2.71 -5.85 19.55
N GLY A 331 2.03 -6.97 19.28
CA GLY A 331 2.60 -8.30 19.14
C GLY A 331 3.70 -8.37 18.10
N VAL A 332 3.72 -7.45 17.12
CA VAL A 332 4.80 -7.34 16.12
C VAL A 332 6.18 -7.17 16.78
N CYS A 333 6.23 -6.55 17.96
CA CYS A 333 7.46 -6.37 18.70
C CYS A 333 7.88 -7.70 19.34
N GLN A 334 6.92 -8.46 19.88
CA GLN A 334 7.19 -9.75 20.53
C GLN A 334 7.56 -10.84 19.53
N ASP A 335 6.95 -10.81 18.35
CA ASP A 335 7.23 -11.71 17.24
C ASP A 335 8.73 -11.69 16.84
N CYS A 336 9.41 -10.54 17.06
CA CYS A 336 10.84 -10.39 16.80
C CYS A 336 11.70 -10.41 18.07
N HIS A 337 11.25 -9.83 19.18
CA HIS A 337 12.06 -9.71 20.39
C HIS A 337 11.93 -10.89 21.37
N ASN A 338 11.03 -11.85 21.10
CA ASN A 338 10.83 -13.06 21.89
C ASN A 338 10.79 -12.80 23.41
N LYS A 339 9.98 -11.83 23.87
CA LYS A 339 9.76 -11.61 25.31
C LYS A 339 8.42 -12.15 25.77
#